data_AF-A0A9E6CF08-F1
#
_entry.id   AF-A0A9E6CF08-F1
#
_cell.length_a   1.000
_cell.length_b   1.000
_cell.length_c   1.000
_cell.angle_alpha   90.00
_cell.angle_beta   90.00
_cell.angle_gamma   90.00
#
_symmetry.space_group_name_H-M   'P 1'
#
loop_
_entity.id
_entity.type
_entity.pdbx_description
1 polymer ?
#
loop_
_entity_poly.entity_id
_entity_poly.type
_entity_poly.pdbx_seq_one_letter_code
_entity_poly.pdbx_strand_id
1 'polypeptide(L)'
;MPVEFFFTETQPVRCIEIKVPVVVAESDVEVVVDSVITLPELAMKVDKIIASVRDLRGTPVFVEEEEQPTGPITVVELGEMEPRRVVVKKVVVSGTLHKQIFYVNKNNEVKHTSEDLTFSKLVELKEPKRVHKRREVFIEFKNIDIDVNFELQRASRLHQTAVLSVIAKAVEDRQIFVQTCPRPRECPAGNLVRDGGIEAWADATHPVFWGASNVAQTTMTHSGSFAAEIGRLNPALPGSLFQMVTRGIVGGRQYRLTFWTMEDVFGANVSAFTLNAEVVFYDHNGVQVGIGTQSLASTAIPDTAYSQVQFTTPVTDANVASALVRFSFTPAAGNTNTVKIDSVMLECVPL
;
A
#
# COMPACT_ATOMS: atom_id res chain seq x y z
N MET A 1 -21.43 2.43 -2.46
CA MET A 1 -21.83 1.03 -2.22
C MET A 1 -20.67 0.16 -2.67
N PRO A 2 -20.14 -0.75 -1.84
CA PRO A 2 -19.15 -1.72 -2.32
C PRO A 2 -19.79 -2.55 -3.44
N VAL A 3 -19.08 -2.68 -4.55
CA VAL A 3 -19.53 -3.48 -5.70
C VAL A 3 -19.16 -4.93 -5.40
N GLU A 4 -20.17 -5.77 -5.19
CA GLU A 4 -19.99 -7.20 -4.97
C GLU A 4 -19.92 -7.92 -6.34
N PHE A 5 -18.89 -8.73 -6.55
CA PHE A 5 -18.75 -9.58 -7.73
C PHE A 5 -18.93 -11.03 -7.31
N PHE A 6 -19.97 -11.70 -7.81
CA PHE A 6 -20.16 -13.13 -7.63
C PHE A 6 -19.28 -13.89 -8.64
N PHE A 7 -18.33 -14.68 -8.13
CA PHE A 7 -17.46 -15.53 -8.94
C PHE A 7 -17.87 -17.00 -8.75
N THR A 8 -18.39 -17.64 -9.80
CA THR A 8 -18.99 -18.99 -9.72
C THR A 8 -18.20 -20.07 -10.46
N GLU A 9 -16.92 -19.85 -10.77
CA GLU A 9 -16.08 -20.87 -11.44
C GLU A 9 -15.15 -21.60 -10.48
N THR A 10 -14.94 -22.90 -10.74
CA THR A 10 -13.97 -23.78 -10.06
C THR A 10 -12.54 -23.48 -10.50
N GLN A 11 -12.09 -22.23 -10.39
CA GLN A 11 -10.70 -21.84 -10.65
C GLN A 11 -9.89 -21.90 -9.34
N PRO A 12 -8.58 -22.18 -9.39
CA PRO A 12 -7.71 -22.07 -8.23
C PRO A 12 -7.78 -20.64 -7.69
N VAL A 13 -8.32 -20.49 -6.47
CA VAL A 13 -8.50 -19.18 -5.84
C VAL A 13 -7.17 -18.64 -5.36
N ARG A 14 -6.85 -17.40 -5.74
CA ARG A 14 -5.69 -16.69 -5.17
C ARG A 14 -6.09 -16.12 -3.82
N CYS A 15 -5.64 -16.79 -2.76
CA CYS A 15 -5.75 -16.28 -1.40
C CYS A 15 -4.56 -15.35 -1.11
N ILE A 16 -4.85 -14.22 -0.46
CA ILE A 16 -3.83 -13.33 0.08
C ILE A 16 -4.04 -13.26 1.58
N GLU A 17 -2.96 -13.41 2.34
CA GLU A 17 -2.98 -13.16 3.77
C GLU A 17 -2.95 -11.66 4.02
N ILE A 18 -3.94 -11.15 4.75
CA ILE A 18 -4.01 -9.75 5.14
C ILE A 18 -4.13 -9.63 6.66
N LYS A 19 -3.60 -8.53 7.18
CA LYS A 19 -3.75 -8.15 8.59
C LYS A 19 -4.84 -7.08 8.68
N VAL A 20 -5.90 -7.36 9.43
CA VAL A 20 -7.05 -6.47 9.60
C VAL A 20 -7.34 -6.18 11.07
N PRO A 21 -7.61 -4.92 11.45
CA PRO A 21 -8.08 -4.59 12.78
C PRO A 21 -9.56 -4.94 12.90
N VAL A 22 -9.91 -5.86 13.79
CA VAL A 22 -11.29 -6.26 14.05
C VAL A 22 -11.75 -5.69 15.38
N VAL A 23 -12.85 -4.95 15.39
CA VAL A 23 -13.46 -4.46 16.63
C VAL A 23 -14.11 -5.64 17.34
N VAL A 24 -13.57 -5.98 18.50
CA VAL A 24 -14.00 -7.12 19.33
C VAL A 24 -15.13 -6.70 20.26
N ALA A 25 -15.01 -5.51 20.86
CA ALA A 25 -16.01 -4.96 21.76
C ALA A 25 -15.97 -3.43 21.77
N GLU A 26 -17.08 -2.82 22.19
CA GLU A 26 -17.24 -1.37 22.30
C GLU A 26 -17.95 -1.03 23.62
N SER A 27 -17.55 0.07 24.24
CA SER A 27 -18.24 0.64 25.39
C SER A 27 -18.14 2.16 25.41
N ASP A 28 -19.23 2.78 25.83
CA ASP A 28 -19.28 4.19 26.21
C ASP A 28 -18.65 4.34 27.60
N VAL A 29 -17.79 5.33 27.76
CA VAL A 29 -17.05 5.61 28.99
C VAL A 29 -17.33 7.05 29.40
N GLU A 30 -17.99 7.20 30.54
CA GLU A 30 -18.20 8.50 31.17
C GLU A 30 -17.33 8.61 32.42
N VAL A 31 -16.51 9.64 32.56
CA VAL A 31 -15.71 9.90 33.76
C VAL A 31 -16.09 11.26 34.32
N VAL A 32 -16.57 11.29 35.56
CA VAL A 32 -16.87 12.54 36.27
C VAL A 32 -15.70 12.85 37.18
N VAL A 33 -15.11 14.04 36.99
CA VAL A 33 -14.00 14.56 37.78
C VAL A 33 -14.46 15.84 38.47
N ASP A 34 -14.57 15.79 39.79
CA ASP A 34 -14.92 16.94 40.61
C ASP A 34 -13.67 17.54 41.25
N SER A 35 -13.49 18.85 41.18
CA SER A 35 -12.37 19.53 41.82
C SER A 35 -12.73 20.90 42.38
N VAL A 36 -11.97 21.30 43.41
CA VAL A 36 -12.01 22.64 43.99
C VAL A 36 -10.60 23.20 43.96
N ILE A 37 -10.40 24.26 43.19
CA ILE A 37 -9.11 24.94 43.08
C ILE A 37 -9.15 26.30 43.77
N THR A 38 -8.03 26.66 44.39
CA THR A 38 -7.81 28.03 44.88
C THR A 38 -7.07 28.81 43.80
N LEU A 39 -7.72 29.85 43.27
CA LEU A 39 -7.14 30.73 42.26
C LEU A 39 -5.94 31.50 42.86
N PRO A 40 -4.87 31.74 42.09
CA PRO A 40 -3.69 32.48 42.57
C PRO A 40 -3.99 33.92 43.00
N GLU A 41 -5.03 34.51 42.40
CA GLU A 41 -5.50 35.86 42.68
C GLU A 41 -7.01 35.87 42.94
N LEU A 42 -7.49 36.94 43.57
CA LEU A 42 -8.93 37.15 43.76
C LEU A 42 -9.58 37.48 42.40
N ALA A 43 -10.46 36.61 41.96
CA ALA A 43 -11.30 36.74 40.79
C ALA A 43 -12.63 37.43 41.11
N MET A 44 -13.06 38.31 40.21
CA MET A 44 -14.41 38.86 40.17
C MET A 44 -15.38 37.91 39.48
N LYS A 45 -14.94 37.26 38.40
CA LYS A 45 -15.70 36.25 37.65
C LYS A 45 -14.78 35.28 36.93
N VAL A 46 -15.29 34.08 36.65
CA VAL A 46 -14.69 33.12 35.71
C VAL A 46 -15.35 33.33 34.36
N ASP A 47 -14.55 33.43 33.30
CA ASP A 47 -15.03 33.67 31.94
C ASP A 47 -15.32 32.33 31.23
N LYS A 48 -14.33 31.45 31.19
CA LYS A 48 -14.45 30.11 30.62
C LYS A 48 -13.37 29.17 31.15
N ILE A 49 -13.64 27.88 31.04
CA ILE A 49 -12.68 26.82 31.28
C ILE A 49 -12.55 26.01 30.00
N ILE A 50 -11.33 25.86 29.49
CA ILE A 50 -11.03 25.03 28.33
C ILE A 50 -10.40 23.74 28.85
N ALA A 51 -11.00 22.60 28.55
CA ALA A 51 -10.48 21.30 28.96
C ALA A 51 -9.97 20.49 27.76
N SER A 52 -8.97 19.66 28.02
CA SER A 52 -8.42 18.69 27.07
C SER A 52 -7.94 17.46 27.82
N VAL A 53 -8.02 16.29 27.19
CA VAL A 53 -7.42 15.07 27.75
C VAL A 53 -6.03 14.87 27.17
N ARG A 54 -5.07 14.62 28.05
CA ARG A 54 -3.69 14.23 27.71
C ARG A 54 -3.44 12.81 28.20
N ASP A 55 -2.50 12.14 27.54
CA ASP A 55 -2.03 10.80 27.92
C ASP A 55 -3.13 9.75 28.10
N LEU A 56 -4.20 9.84 27.30
CA LEU A 56 -5.31 8.89 27.35
C LEU A 56 -4.83 7.49 26.95
N ARG A 57 -4.96 6.53 27.86
CA ARG A 57 -4.52 5.15 27.70
C ARG A 57 -5.63 4.19 28.08
N GLY A 58 -5.73 3.09 27.34
CA GLY A 58 -6.66 2.01 27.60
C GLY A 58 -5.90 0.70 27.80
N THR A 59 -6.04 0.09 28.97
CA THR A 59 -5.44 -1.22 29.25
C THR A 59 -6.54 -2.29 29.28
N PRO A 60 -6.54 -3.25 28.33
CA PRO A 60 -7.51 -4.33 28.34
C PRO A 60 -7.23 -5.27 29.51
N VAL A 61 -8.30 -5.66 30.20
CA VAL A 61 -8.29 -6.65 31.28
C VAL A 61 -8.93 -7.93 30.75
N PHE A 62 -8.12 -8.99 30.78
CA PHE A 62 -8.50 -10.29 30.28
C PHE A 62 -8.94 -11.20 31.41
N VAL A 63 -9.94 -12.04 31.13
CA VAL A 63 -10.37 -13.13 31.99
C VAL A 63 -10.12 -14.42 31.22
N GLU A 64 -9.47 -15.38 31.89
CA GLU A 64 -9.34 -16.74 31.40
C GLU A 64 -10.57 -17.51 31.88
N GLU A 65 -11.38 -18.01 30.96
CA GLU A 65 -12.46 -18.93 31.29
C GLU A 65 -11.91 -20.35 31.21
N GLU A 66 -11.72 -20.99 32.36
CA GLU A 66 -11.46 -22.43 32.42
C GLU A 66 -12.77 -23.16 32.14
N GLU A 67 -12.88 -23.83 30.99
CA GLU A 67 -13.84 -24.91 30.87
C GLU A 67 -13.36 -26.04 31.79
N GLN A 68 -13.96 -26.16 32.97
CA GLN A 68 -13.99 -27.46 33.64
C GLN A 68 -14.72 -28.42 32.68
N PRO A 69 -14.10 -29.54 32.27
CA PRO A 69 -14.81 -30.56 31.52
C PRO A 69 -15.88 -31.15 32.46
N THR A 70 -17.14 -30.73 32.29
CA THR A 70 -18.30 -31.38 32.91
C THR A 70 -18.58 -32.67 32.15
N GLY A 71 -17.73 -33.67 32.37
CA GLY A 71 -17.86 -35.01 31.81
C GLY A 71 -16.88 -35.99 32.47
N PRO A 72 -17.23 -37.29 32.57
CA PRO A 72 -16.35 -38.28 33.17
C PRO A 72 -15.08 -38.44 32.33
N ILE A 73 -13.95 -37.98 32.90
CA ILE A 73 -12.55 -38.24 32.53
C ILE A 73 -12.33 -38.61 31.05
N THR A 74 -12.08 -37.61 30.21
CA THR A 74 -11.49 -37.81 28.88
C THR A 74 -9.97 -37.74 28.96
N VAL A 75 -9.30 -38.76 28.43
CA VAL A 75 -7.85 -38.76 28.20
C VAL A 75 -7.53 -37.66 27.19
N VAL A 76 -6.71 -36.69 27.59
CA VAL A 76 -6.26 -35.60 26.72
C VAL A 76 -5.17 -36.17 25.80
N GLU A 77 -5.47 -36.33 24.51
CA GLU A 77 -4.43 -36.47 23.49
C GLU A 77 -3.59 -35.19 23.49
N LEU A 78 -2.27 -35.33 23.57
CA LEU A 78 -1.27 -34.26 23.39
C LEU A 78 -1.25 -33.82 21.92
N GLY A 79 -2.39 -33.37 21.39
CA GLY A 79 -2.50 -32.50 20.23
C GLY A 79 -2.58 -31.06 20.73
N GLU A 80 -1.98 -30.13 19.99
CA GLU A 80 -1.91 -28.68 20.25
C GLU A 80 -3.00 -28.18 21.22
N MET A 81 -2.62 -27.86 22.46
CA MET A 81 -3.53 -27.20 23.40
C MET A 81 -4.14 -26.00 22.68
N GLU A 82 -5.44 -26.06 22.38
CA GLU A 82 -6.16 -24.85 21.97
C GLU A 82 -5.87 -23.79 23.04
N PRO A 83 -5.45 -22.57 22.65
CA PRO A 83 -5.09 -21.55 23.62
C PRO A 83 -6.29 -21.35 24.55
N ARG A 84 -6.02 -21.39 25.87
CA ARG A 84 -6.99 -21.07 26.93
C ARG A 84 -7.88 -19.92 26.45
N ARG A 85 -9.21 -20.08 26.55
CA ARG A 85 -10.17 -19.09 26.06
C ARG A 85 -9.95 -17.75 26.79
N VAL A 86 -9.32 -16.80 26.10
CA VAL A 86 -9.07 -15.46 26.62
C VAL A 86 -10.19 -14.54 26.17
N VAL A 87 -10.88 -13.94 27.14
CA VAL A 87 -11.98 -13.01 26.90
C VAL A 87 -11.59 -11.63 27.43
N VAL A 88 -11.77 -10.60 26.61
CA VAL A 88 -11.63 -9.21 27.08
C VAL A 88 -12.95 -8.78 27.69
N LYS A 89 -12.95 -8.48 28.99
CA LYS A 89 -14.19 -8.17 29.74
C LYS A 89 -14.23 -6.73 30.23
N LYS A 90 -13.07 -6.19 30.62
CA LYS A 90 -12.98 -4.85 31.18
C LYS A 90 -11.84 -4.07 30.55
N VAL A 91 -11.92 -2.76 30.62
CA VAL A 91 -10.87 -1.85 30.18
C VAL A 91 -10.61 -0.86 31.30
N VAL A 92 -9.34 -0.68 31.66
CA VAL A 92 -8.91 0.43 32.51
C VAL A 92 -8.60 1.61 31.61
N VAL A 93 -9.38 2.67 31.71
CA VAL A 93 -9.16 3.93 31.00
C VAL A 93 -8.52 4.91 31.95
N SER A 94 -7.35 5.44 31.59
CA SER A 94 -6.63 6.41 32.40
C SER A 94 -6.09 7.56 31.56
N GLY A 95 -5.88 8.72 32.18
CA GLY A 95 -5.34 9.89 31.51
C GLY A 95 -5.26 11.09 32.46
N THR A 96 -4.91 12.24 31.89
CA THR A 96 -4.84 13.51 32.61
C THR A 96 -5.80 14.50 31.96
N LEU A 97 -6.77 14.98 32.75
CA LEU A 97 -7.63 16.10 32.39
C LEU A 97 -6.85 17.39 32.63
N HIS A 98 -6.42 18.03 31.55
CA HIS A 98 -5.79 19.35 31.58
C HIS A 98 -6.84 20.43 31.36
N LYS A 99 -6.99 21.33 32.34
CA LYS A 99 -7.91 22.46 32.30
C LYS A 99 -7.15 23.78 32.30
N GLN A 100 -7.56 24.69 31.42
CA GLN A 100 -7.11 26.07 31.39
C GLN A 100 -8.28 26.98 31.80
N ILE A 101 -8.12 27.66 32.94
CA ILE A 101 -9.15 28.48 33.56
C ILE A 101 -8.86 29.94 33.24
N PHE A 102 -9.80 30.63 32.62
CA PHE A 102 -9.72 32.07 32.32
C PHE A 102 -10.64 32.84 33.26
N TYR A 103 -10.10 33.85 33.96
CA TYR A 103 -10.84 34.63 34.94
C TYR A 103 -10.43 36.10 34.91
N VAL A 104 -11.29 36.97 35.45
CA VAL A 104 -11.03 38.41 35.59
C VAL A 104 -10.68 38.71 37.04
N ASN A 105 -9.53 39.33 37.29
CA ASN A 105 -9.11 39.70 38.65
C ASN A 105 -9.77 41.01 39.13
N LYS A 106 -9.49 41.40 40.38
CA LYS A 106 -9.99 42.67 40.97
C LYS A 106 -9.59 43.94 40.22
N ASN A 107 -8.57 43.89 39.39
CA ASN A 107 -8.09 45.03 38.59
C ASN A 107 -8.69 45.06 37.18
N ASN A 108 -9.72 44.25 36.90
CA ASN A 108 -10.32 44.05 35.57
C ASN A 108 -9.35 43.50 34.52
N GLU A 109 -8.30 42.79 34.94
CA GLU A 109 -7.36 42.14 34.02
C GLU A 109 -7.78 40.69 33.78
N VAL A 110 -7.65 40.22 32.53
CA VAL A 110 -7.84 38.81 32.18
C VAL A 110 -6.58 38.04 32.58
N LYS A 111 -6.75 37.04 33.43
CA LYS A 111 -5.70 36.11 33.87
C LYS A 111 -6.07 34.69 33.48
N HIS A 112 -5.09 33.81 33.52
CA HIS A 112 -5.30 32.38 33.35
C HIS A 112 -4.48 31.56 34.32
N THR A 113 -4.97 30.38 34.65
CA THR A 113 -4.24 29.37 35.41
C THR A 113 -4.60 27.99 34.90
N SER A 114 -3.71 27.02 35.08
CA SER A 114 -3.89 25.65 34.62
C SER A 114 -4.04 24.68 35.79
N GLU A 115 -4.84 23.64 35.60
CA GLU A 115 -4.99 22.54 36.55
C GLU A 115 -4.91 21.21 35.80
N ASP A 116 -4.11 20.28 36.31
CA ASP A 116 -3.99 18.91 35.79
C ASP A 116 -4.57 17.93 36.80
N LEU A 117 -5.55 17.14 36.37
CA LEU A 117 -6.21 16.14 37.20
C LEU A 117 -6.08 14.76 36.56
N THR A 118 -5.41 13.84 37.24
CA THR A 118 -5.32 12.45 36.77
C THR A 118 -6.63 11.71 37.06
N PHE A 119 -7.07 10.88 36.13
CA PHE A 119 -8.22 10.01 36.31
C PHE A 119 -7.90 8.58 35.89
N SER A 120 -8.61 7.63 36.51
CA SER A 120 -8.58 6.22 36.17
C SER A 120 -9.95 5.61 36.45
N LYS A 121 -10.54 4.95 35.44
CA LYS A 121 -11.83 4.28 35.55
C LYS A 121 -11.76 2.89 34.95
N LEU A 122 -12.24 1.90 35.70
CA LEU A 122 -12.49 0.56 35.19
C LEU A 122 -13.88 0.53 34.55
N VAL A 123 -13.96 0.12 33.29
CA VAL A 123 -15.21 0.02 32.53
C VAL A 123 -15.42 -1.42 32.10
N GLU A 124 -16.65 -1.90 32.24
CA GLU A 124 -17.04 -3.22 31.73
C GLU A 124 -17.51 -3.09 30.28
N LEU A 125 -17.02 -3.97 29.41
CA LEU A 125 -17.43 -4.02 28.01
C LEU A 125 -18.84 -4.62 27.92
N LYS A 126 -19.70 -4.03 27.09
CA LYS A 126 -21.10 -4.48 26.89
C LYS A 126 -21.18 -5.93 26.46
N GLU A 127 -20.31 -6.33 25.52
CA GLU A 127 -20.22 -7.70 25.02
C GLU A 127 -18.80 -8.24 25.23
N PRO A 128 -18.59 -9.17 26.17
CA PRO A 128 -17.33 -9.87 26.26
C PRO A 128 -17.17 -10.77 25.04
N LYS A 129 -16.19 -10.47 24.18
CA LYS A 129 -15.90 -11.30 23.01
C LYS A 129 -14.53 -11.94 23.08
N ARG A 130 -14.46 -13.11 22.45
CA ARG A 130 -13.28 -13.97 22.40
C ARG A 130 -12.18 -13.29 21.59
N VAL A 131 -10.97 -13.35 22.15
CA VAL A 131 -9.73 -12.86 21.55
C VAL A 131 -8.87 -14.09 21.24
N HIS A 132 -8.23 -14.12 20.08
CA HIS A 132 -7.28 -15.18 19.72
C HIS A 132 -5.90 -14.92 20.33
N LYS A 133 -5.43 -13.66 20.26
CA LYS A 133 -4.09 -13.28 20.71
C LYS A 133 -4.15 -12.08 21.63
N ARG A 134 -3.92 -12.31 22.92
CA ARG A 134 -3.88 -11.28 23.97
C ARG A 134 -2.97 -10.09 23.64
N ARG A 135 -1.79 -10.35 23.03
CA ARG A 135 -0.79 -9.31 22.71
C ARG A 135 -1.15 -8.45 21.50
N GLU A 136 -2.14 -8.86 20.71
CA GLU A 136 -2.59 -8.15 19.51
C GLU A 136 -3.86 -7.33 19.77
N VAL A 137 -4.28 -7.22 21.04
CA VAL A 137 -5.42 -6.40 21.47
C VAL A 137 -4.95 -5.05 22.00
N PHE A 138 -5.53 -3.98 21.47
CA PHE A 138 -5.33 -2.62 21.93
C PHE A 138 -6.68 -1.88 22.04
N ILE A 139 -6.68 -0.75 22.75
CA ILE A 139 -7.87 0.09 22.91
C ILE A 139 -7.74 1.31 22.02
N GLU A 140 -8.73 1.51 21.16
CA GLU A 140 -8.88 2.72 20.36
C GLU A 140 -9.97 3.61 20.98
N PHE A 141 -9.69 4.90 21.09
CA PHE A 141 -10.64 5.89 21.60
C PHE A 141 -11.26 6.69 20.45
N LYS A 142 -12.57 6.85 20.47
CA LYS A 142 -13.34 7.68 19.52
C LYS A 142 -14.27 8.62 20.27
N ASN A 143 -14.64 9.72 19.61
CA ASN A 143 -15.63 10.68 20.11
C ASN A 143 -15.33 11.15 21.54
N ILE A 144 -14.13 11.71 21.75
CA ILE A 144 -13.74 12.30 23.03
C ILE A 144 -14.43 13.66 23.15
N ASP A 145 -15.34 13.78 24.10
CA ASP A 145 -16.05 15.00 24.43
C ASP A 145 -15.88 15.33 25.92
N ILE A 146 -15.81 16.62 26.24
CA ILE A 146 -15.61 17.09 27.61
C ILE A 146 -16.55 18.24 27.89
N ASP A 147 -17.45 18.06 28.84
CA ASP A 147 -18.27 19.13 29.39
C ASP A 147 -17.71 19.58 30.75
N VAL A 148 -17.71 20.88 31.00
CA VAL A 148 -17.20 21.45 32.26
C VAL A 148 -18.20 22.45 32.81
N ASN A 149 -18.77 22.11 33.96
CA ASN A 149 -19.60 22.99 34.75
C ASN A 149 -18.79 23.57 35.91
N PHE A 150 -18.97 24.86 36.21
CA PHE A 150 -18.18 25.53 37.25
C PHE A 150 -18.98 26.57 38.02
N GLU A 151 -18.60 26.75 39.29
CA GLU A 151 -19.19 27.74 40.19
C GLU A 151 -18.10 28.44 41.03
N LEU A 152 -18.07 29.77 40.96
CA LEU A 152 -17.17 30.58 41.78
C LEU A 152 -17.78 30.79 43.18
N GLN A 153 -17.53 29.83 44.09
CA GLN A 153 -18.07 29.85 45.45
C GLN A 153 -17.60 31.05 46.28
N ARG A 154 -16.36 31.49 46.07
CA ARG A 154 -15.76 32.69 46.67
C ARG A 154 -14.79 33.32 45.67
N ALA A 155 -14.39 34.57 45.91
CA ALA A 155 -13.47 35.30 45.03
C ALA A 155 -12.17 34.55 44.66
N SER A 156 -11.71 33.57 45.44
CA SER A 156 -10.59 32.70 45.06
C SER A 156 -10.92 31.21 45.01
N ARG A 157 -12.15 30.78 45.32
CA ARG A 157 -12.49 29.36 45.43
C ARG A 157 -13.45 28.96 44.32
N LEU A 158 -12.97 28.16 43.39
CA LEU A 158 -13.69 27.73 42.20
C LEU A 158 -13.96 26.23 42.29
N HIS A 159 -15.24 25.86 42.31
CA HIS A 159 -15.70 24.48 42.23
C HIS A 159 -16.01 24.14 40.77
N GLN A 160 -15.62 22.95 40.34
CA GLN A 160 -15.71 22.53 38.94
C GLN A 160 -16.04 21.05 38.87
N THR A 161 -16.99 20.70 38.01
CA THR A 161 -17.33 19.31 37.69
C THR A 161 -17.16 19.12 36.19
N ALA A 162 -16.19 18.28 35.81
CA ALA A 162 -15.93 17.93 34.42
C ALA A 162 -16.46 16.51 34.12
N VAL A 163 -17.17 16.36 33.01
CA VAL A 163 -17.67 15.08 32.50
C VAL A 163 -16.95 14.77 31.19
N LEU A 164 -16.13 13.73 31.20
CA LEU A 164 -15.46 13.20 30.02
C LEU A 164 -16.29 12.04 29.45
N SER A 165 -16.70 12.14 28.20
CA SER A 165 -17.40 11.09 27.45
C SER A 165 -16.50 10.60 26.32
N VAL A 166 -16.23 9.30 26.27
CA VAL A 166 -15.40 8.70 25.22
C VAL A 166 -15.88 7.29 24.87
N ILE A 167 -15.80 6.92 23.60
CA ILE A 167 -16.07 5.55 23.14
C ILE A 167 -14.75 4.78 23.14
N ALA A 168 -14.67 3.73 23.94
CA ALA A 168 -13.53 2.81 23.98
C ALA A 168 -13.84 1.55 23.16
N LYS A 169 -13.02 1.29 22.13
CA LYS A 169 -13.12 0.10 21.27
C LYS A 169 -11.96 -0.83 21.55
N ALA A 170 -12.25 -2.06 21.95
CA ALA A 170 -11.26 -3.13 22.01
C ALA A 170 -11.07 -3.69 20.61
N VAL A 171 -9.88 -3.53 20.04
CA VAL A 171 -9.54 -3.93 18.67
C VAL A 171 -8.47 -5.02 18.74
N GLU A 172 -8.68 -6.10 17.99
CA GLU A 172 -7.71 -7.16 17.80
C GLU A 172 -7.22 -7.16 16.36
N ASP A 173 -5.90 -7.09 16.18
CA ASP A 173 -5.31 -7.34 14.88
C ASP A 173 -5.42 -8.84 14.55
N ARG A 174 -6.04 -9.16 13.41
CA ARG A 174 -6.23 -10.54 12.95
C ARG A 174 -5.61 -10.75 11.57
N GLN A 175 -4.91 -11.86 11.40
CA GLN A 175 -4.49 -12.37 10.10
C GLN A 175 -5.63 -13.20 9.52
N ILE A 176 -6.15 -12.81 8.37
CA ILE A 176 -7.19 -13.55 7.65
C ILE A 176 -6.74 -13.79 6.22
N PHE A 177 -7.15 -14.94 5.67
CA PHE A 177 -7.03 -15.20 4.26
C PHE A 177 -8.24 -14.61 3.56
N VAL A 178 -8.01 -13.70 2.62
CA VAL A 178 -9.04 -13.20 1.72
C VAL A 178 -8.86 -13.79 0.34
N GLN A 179 -9.97 -14.22 -0.25
CA GLN A 179 -10.03 -14.53 -1.66
C GLN A 179 -10.06 -13.21 -2.44
N THR A 180 -9.05 -12.98 -3.28
CA THR A 180 -9.09 -11.85 -4.21
C THR A 180 -9.70 -12.31 -5.53
N CYS A 181 -10.77 -11.66 -5.96
CA CYS A 181 -11.29 -11.87 -7.30
C CYS A 181 -10.29 -11.32 -8.34
N PRO A 182 -10.05 -12.03 -9.45
CA PRO A 182 -9.34 -11.43 -10.57
C PRO A 182 -10.07 -10.16 -11.01
N ARG A 183 -9.32 -9.11 -11.37
CA ARG A 183 -9.93 -7.91 -11.96
C ARG A 183 -10.77 -8.32 -13.18
N PRO A 184 -11.88 -7.63 -13.48
CA PRO A 184 -12.63 -7.87 -14.71
C PRO A 184 -11.65 -7.90 -15.90
N ARG A 185 -11.86 -8.84 -16.82
CA ARG A 185 -11.01 -9.09 -18.02
C ARG A 185 -11.13 -7.96 -19.06
N GLU A 186 -11.03 -6.73 -18.58
CA GLU A 186 -10.99 -5.51 -19.36
C GLU A 186 -9.53 -5.20 -19.68
N CYS A 187 -9.28 -4.69 -20.88
CA CYS A 187 -7.95 -4.23 -21.24
C CYS A 187 -7.57 -3.06 -20.32
N PRO A 188 -6.51 -3.19 -19.50
CA PRO A 188 -6.03 -2.06 -18.72
C PRO A 188 -5.62 -0.93 -19.66
N ALA A 189 -5.99 0.30 -19.30
CA ALA A 189 -5.59 1.47 -20.05
C ALA A 189 -4.09 1.78 -19.85
N GLY A 190 -3.47 2.29 -20.91
CA GLY A 190 -2.10 2.79 -20.88
C GLY A 190 -1.02 1.74 -21.16
N ASN A 191 0.23 2.16 -20.94
CA ASN A 191 1.40 1.36 -21.23
C ASN A 191 1.65 0.29 -20.15
N LEU A 192 1.78 -0.97 -20.56
CA LEU A 192 2.01 -2.08 -19.66
C LEU A 192 3.49 -2.32 -19.35
N VAL A 193 4.40 -1.83 -20.19
CA VAL A 193 5.83 -1.81 -19.83
C VAL A 193 6.10 -0.70 -18.83
N ARG A 194 7.00 -0.96 -17.89
CA ARG A 194 7.54 0.03 -16.97
C ARG A 194 8.64 0.80 -17.68
N ASP A 195 8.68 2.11 -17.45
CA ASP A 195 9.70 2.98 -18.03
C ASP A 195 9.86 2.76 -19.54
N GLY A 196 8.75 2.90 -20.26
CA GLY A 196 8.74 2.74 -21.72
C GLY A 196 9.61 3.76 -22.45
N GLY A 197 9.86 4.94 -21.86
CA GLY A 197 10.83 5.92 -22.36
C GLY A 197 12.29 5.52 -22.11
N ILE A 198 12.55 4.54 -21.22
CA ILE A 198 13.90 4.04 -20.89
C ILE A 198 14.77 5.17 -20.28
N GLU A 199 14.23 5.85 -19.27
CA GLU A 199 14.84 7.01 -18.63
C GLU A 199 15.57 6.67 -17.33
N ALA A 200 15.22 5.55 -16.69
CA ALA A 200 15.79 5.18 -15.40
C ALA A 200 16.99 4.26 -15.57
N TRP A 201 18.18 4.76 -15.22
CA TRP A 201 19.45 4.05 -15.31
C TRP A 201 20.19 4.04 -13.97
N ALA A 202 20.71 2.88 -13.57
CA ALA A 202 21.59 2.77 -12.40
C ALA A 202 23.01 3.26 -12.73
N ASP A 203 23.44 3.01 -13.97
CA ASP A 203 24.64 3.57 -14.60
C ASP A 203 24.45 3.56 -16.13
N ALA A 204 25.46 3.99 -16.88
CA ALA A 204 25.37 4.13 -18.34
C ALA A 204 25.09 2.84 -19.13
N THR A 205 25.10 1.66 -18.50
CA THR A 205 24.89 0.36 -19.16
C THR A 205 23.80 -0.50 -18.52
N HIS A 206 23.25 -0.06 -17.38
CA HIS A 206 22.28 -0.83 -16.60
C HIS A 206 20.97 -0.04 -16.40
N PRO A 207 19.95 -0.25 -17.25
CA PRO A 207 18.62 0.32 -17.03
C PRO A 207 17.93 -0.35 -15.84
N VAL A 208 17.18 0.43 -15.06
CA VAL A 208 16.60 -0.02 -13.78
C VAL A 208 15.44 -0.99 -13.97
N PHE A 209 14.60 -0.76 -14.99
CA PHE A 209 13.38 -1.54 -15.22
C PHE A 209 13.51 -2.56 -16.37
N TRP A 210 14.64 -2.57 -17.06
CA TRP A 210 14.89 -3.42 -18.22
C TRP A 210 16.10 -4.31 -17.99
N GLY A 211 16.01 -5.57 -18.41
CA GLY A 211 17.17 -6.42 -18.56
C GLY A 211 17.93 -6.04 -19.83
N ALA A 212 19.25 -5.99 -19.74
CA ALA A 212 20.11 -5.47 -20.80
C ALA A 212 21.36 -6.33 -20.99
N SER A 213 21.78 -6.51 -22.24
CA SER A 213 23.04 -7.14 -22.62
C SER A 213 23.57 -6.47 -23.87
N ASN A 214 24.82 -6.01 -23.85
CA ASN A 214 25.41 -5.20 -24.92
C ASN A 214 24.56 -3.96 -25.24
N VAL A 215 24.20 -3.20 -24.19
CA VAL A 215 23.38 -1.99 -24.26
C VAL A 215 24.07 -0.88 -23.48
N ALA A 216 23.93 0.35 -23.95
CA ALA A 216 24.28 1.54 -23.18
C ALA A 216 23.23 2.65 -23.37
N GLN A 217 23.18 3.61 -22.45
CA GLN A 217 22.31 4.77 -22.58
C GLN A 217 22.84 5.72 -23.66
N THR A 218 21.94 6.42 -24.33
CA THR A 218 22.25 7.47 -25.31
C THR A 218 21.37 8.69 -25.09
N THR A 219 21.88 9.88 -25.42
CA THR A 219 21.13 11.15 -25.33
C THR A 219 20.51 11.56 -26.67
N MET A 220 20.70 10.75 -27.72
CA MET A 220 19.95 10.89 -28.95
C MET A 220 18.59 10.21 -28.74
N THR A 221 17.60 10.97 -28.31
CA THR A 221 16.30 10.46 -27.88
C THR A 221 15.19 10.83 -28.85
N HIS A 222 14.14 10.01 -28.86
CA HIS A 222 12.83 10.37 -29.39
C HIS A 222 12.01 11.12 -28.33
N SER A 223 12.11 10.70 -27.06
CA SER A 223 11.42 11.32 -25.93
C SER A 223 12.32 11.41 -24.71
N GLY A 224 12.05 12.39 -23.83
CA GLY A 224 12.80 12.53 -22.57
C GLY A 224 14.30 12.75 -22.74
N SER A 225 15.10 12.21 -21.82
CA SER A 225 16.54 12.53 -21.68
C SER A 225 17.46 11.38 -22.11
N PHE A 226 17.00 10.13 -21.99
CA PHE A 226 17.78 8.95 -22.34
C PHE A 226 16.99 7.95 -23.20
N ALA A 227 17.72 7.22 -24.03
CA ALA A 227 17.23 6.08 -24.79
C ALA A 227 18.22 4.91 -24.66
N ALA A 228 17.83 3.71 -25.08
CA ALA A 228 18.71 2.54 -25.09
C ALA A 228 19.38 2.36 -26.46
N GLU A 229 20.70 2.19 -26.47
CA GLU A 229 21.46 1.83 -27.66
C GLU A 229 22.01 0.40 -27.54
N ILE A 230 21.51 -0.51 -28.38
CA ILE A 230 21.87 -1.93 -28.41
C ILE A 230 23.00 -2.13 -29.43
N GLY A 231 24.03 -2.88 -29.05
CA GLY A 231 25.27 -3.07 -29.82
C GLY A 231 26.39 -2.12 -29.39
N ARG A 232 26.15 -1.20 -28.44
CA ARG A 232 27.09 -0.12 -28.10
C ARG A 232 28.40 -0.59 -27.48
N LEU A 233 28.37 -1.66 -26.68
CA LEU A 233 29.58 -2.16 -26.02
C LEU A 233 30.46 -2.93 -27.00
N ASN A 234 29.84 -3.67 -27.92
CA ASN A 234 30.52 -4.32 -29.03
C ASN A 234 29.53 -4.57 -30.21
N PRO A 235 29.66 -3.83 -31.34
CA PRO A 235 28.72 -3.95 -32.46
C PRO A 235 28.83 -5.28 -33.23
N ALA A 236 29.87 -6.08 -32.96
CA ALA A 236 30.04 -7.41 -33.56
C ALA A 236 29.43 -8.54 -32.71
N LEU A 237 28.92 -8.25 -31.51
CA LEU A 237 28.28 -9.24 -30.63
C LEU A 237 26.76 -9.02 -30.57
N PRO A 238 25.97 -10.10 -30.37
CA PRO A 238 24.54 -9.97 -30.10
C PRO A 238 24.27 -9.07 -28.89
N GLY A 239 23.12 -8.40 -28.90
CA GLY A 239 22.64 -7.61 -27.79
C GLY A 239 21.16 -7.80 -27.57
N SER A 240 20.70 -7.52 -26.35
CA SER A 240 19.29 -7.65 -26.01
C SER A 240 18.84 -6.62 -24.98
N LEU A 241 17.65 -6.10 -25.18
CA LEU A 241 16.92 -5.28 -24.20
C LEU A 241 15.56 -5.95 -23.96
N PHE A 242 15.20 -6.25 -22.72
CA PHE A 242 13.97 -6.98 -22.44
C PHE A 242 13.33 -6.62 -21.11
N GLN A 243 12.02 -6.81 -21.00
CA GLN A 243 11.27 -6.61 -19.77
C GLN A 243 10.14 -7.62 -19.64
N MET A 244 10.03 -8.21 -18.45
CA MET A 244 8.94 -9.10 -18.09
C MET A 244 7.74 -8.31 -17.54
N VAL A 245 6.62 -8.34 -18.24
CA VAL A 245 5.35 -7.70 -17.88
C VAL A 245 4.44 -8.74 -17.23
N THR A 246 4.21 -8.59 -15.93
CA THR A 246 3.39 -9.51 -15.11
C THR A 246 2.08 -8.91 -14.63
N ARG A 247 1.84 -7.62 -14.91
CA ARG A 247 0.62 -6.90 -14.50
C ARG A 247 -0.15 -6.47 -15.74
N GLY A 248 -1.47 -6.66 -15.71
CA GLY A 248 -2.35 -6.18 -16.78
C GLY A 248 -2.35 -7.07 -18.03
N ILE A 249 -1.76 -8.26 -17.97
CA ILE A 249 -1.92 -9.27 -19.01
C ILE A 249 -3.24 -10.01 -18.81
N VAL A 250 -4.03 -10.11 -19.87
CA VAL A 250 -5.40 -10.61 -19.92
C VAL A 250 -5.48 -11.61 -21.07
N GLY A 251 -6.03 -12.78 -20.81
CA GLY A 251 -6.23 -13.82 -21.83
C GLY A 251 -7.34 -13.50 -22.81
N GLY A 252 -7.27 -14.08 -24.01
CA GLY A 252 -8.24 -13.86 -25.08
C GLY A 252 -8.17 -12.47 -25.68
N ARG A 253 -7.02 -11.78 -25.61
CA ARG A 253 -6.82 -10.41 -26.11
C ARG A 253 -5.66 -10.34 -27.10
N GLN A 254 -5.64 -9.30 -27.92
CA GLN A 254 -4.47 -8.93 -28.70
C GLN A 254 -3.67 -7.86 -27.96
N TYR A 255 -2.38 -7.82 -28.22
CA TYR A 255 -1.51 -6.77 -27.72
C TYR A 255 -0.87 -6.04 -28.88
N ARG A 256 -0.67 -4.74 -28.73
CA ARG A 256 0.04 -3.91 -29.69
C ARG A 256 1.34 -3.44 -29.06
N LEU A 257 2.46 -3.78 -29.71
CA LEU A 257 3.76 -3.23 -29.35
C LEU A 257 4.09 -2.12 -30.34
N THR A 258 4.36 -0.94 -29.80
CA THR A 258 4.81 0.24 -30.54
C THR A 258 6.14 0.70 -29.94
N PHE A 259 7.12 1.01 -30.76
CA PHE A 259 8.41 1.54 -30.30
C PHE A 259 9.03 2.41 -31.39
N TRP A 260 10.00 3.23 -31.00
CA TRP A 260 10.74 4.07 -31.93
C TRP A 260 12.16 3.56 -32.05
N THR A 261 12.66 3.48 -33.27
CA THR A 261 14.02 3.00 -33.55
C THR A 261 14.74 3.85 -34.57
N MET A 262 16.05 3.96 -34.40
CA MET A 262 16.99 4.71 -35.23
C MET A 262 18.32 3.97 -35.25
N GLU A 263 18.99 3.93 -36.38
CA GLU A 263 20.34 3.36 -36.49
C GLU A 263 21.38 4.38 -35.98
N ASP A 264 22.44 3.90 -35.32
CA ASP A 264 23.67 4.69 -35.17
C ASP A 264 24.68 4.27 -36.21
N VAL A 265 25.07 5.20 -37.07
CA VAL A 265 26.15 4.99 -38.01
C VAL A 265 27.48 5.17 -37.27
N PHE A 266 28.22 4.06 -37.09
CA PHE A 266 29.43 4.02 -36.28
C PHE A 266 30.59 3.35 -37.03
N GLY A 267 31.82 3.83 -36.80
CA GLY A 267 33.04 3.21 -37.33
C GLY A 267 33.17 3.25 -38.86
N ALA A 268 33.23 2.08 -39.50
CA ALA A 268 33.45 1.94 -40.95
C ALA A 268 32.17 2.07 -41.79
N ASN A 269 31.05 2.45 -41.16
CA ASN A 269 29.72 2.61 -41.77
C ASN A 269 29.22 1.32 -42.43
N VAL A 270 29.51 0.17 -41.83
CA VAL A 270 28.98 -1.11 -42.28
C VAL A 270 27.72 -1.43 -41.49
N SER A 271 26.57 -1.15 -42.12
CA SER A 271 25.24 -1.49 -41.63
C SER A 271 24.90 -2.94 -42.01
N ALA A 272 25.08 -3.87 -41.07
CA ALA A 272 24.87 -5.30 -41.31
C ALA A 272 24.33 -5.99 -40.06
N PHE A 273 23.10 -5.67 -39.66
CA PHE A 273 22.46 -6.31 -38.51
C PHE A 273 20.96 -6.52 -38.72
N THR A 274 20.36 -7.31 -37.84
CA THR A 274 18.91 -7.49 -37.76
C THR A 274 18.43 -7.18 -36.33
N LEU A 275 17.38 -6.38 -36.23
CA LEU A 275 16.66 -6.12 -34.99
C LEU A 275 15.38 -6.94 -34.96
N ASN A 276 15.25 -7.84 -34.00
CA ASN A 276 14.03 -8.61 -33.75
C ASN A 276 13.31 -8.05 -32.52
N ALA A 277 12.08 -7.60 -32.69
CA ALA A 277 11.19 -7.17 -31.63
C ALA A 277 10.12 -8.23 -31.39
N GLU A 278 10.03 -8.74 -30.17
CA GLU A 278 9.17 -9.87 -29.81
C GLU A 278 8.36 -9.56 -28.56
N VAL A 279 7.13 -10.06 -28.54
CA VAL A 279 6.28 -10.18 -27.35
C VAL A 279 5.97 -11.66 -27.16
N VAL A 280 6.59 -12.27 -26.15
CA VAL A 280 6.45 -13.70 -25.84
C VAL A 280 5.53 -13.87 -24.64
N PHE A 281 4.47 -14.66 -24.76
CA PHE A 281 3.49 -14.86 -23.71
C PHE A 281 3.74 -16.16 -22.96
N TYR A 282 3.58 -16.13 -21.64
CA TYR A 282 3.76 -17.27 -20.76
C TYR A 282 2.54 -17.51 -19.87
N ASP A 283 2.25 -18.78 -19.56
CA ASP A 283 1.27 -19.18 -18.55
C ASP A 283 1.82 -19.02 -17.12
N HIS A 284 1.02 -19.42 -16.12
CA HIS A 284 1.42 -19.36 -14.70
C HIS A 284 2.56 -20.32 -14.33
N ASN A 285 2.83 -21.32 -15.15
CA ASN A 285 3.91 -22.30 -14.95
C ASN A 285 5.20 -21.90 -15.68
N GLY A 286 5.19 -20.77 -16.40
CA GLY A 286 6.33 -20.29 -17.19
C GLY A 286 6.46 -20.98 -18.56
N VAL A 287 5.41 -21.67 -19.03
CA VAL A 287 5.37 -22.28 -20.37
C VAL A 287 4.98 -21.22 -21.38
N GLN A 288 5.70 -21.16 -22.49
CA GLN A 288 5.38 -20.25 -23.60
C GLN A 288 4.07 -20.68 -24.27
N VAL A 289 3.09 -19.77 -24.32
CA VAL A 289 1.75 -20.00 -24.90
C VAL A 289 1.48 -19.19 -26.16
N GLY A 290 2.33 -18.22 -26.49
CA GLY A 290 2.16 -17.42 -27.70
C GLY A 290 3.35 -16.50 -27.97
N ILE A 291 3.43 -15.99 -29.20
CA ILE A 291 4.46 -15.03 -29.60
C ILE A 291 3.93 -14.11 -30.71
N GLY A 292 4.22 -12.81 -30.60
CA GLY A 292 4.16 -11.87 -31.71
C GLY A 292 5.56 -11.34 -32.00
N THR A 293 5.94 -11.20 -33.26
CA THR A 293 7.29 -10.79 -33.66
C THR A 293 7.28 -9.86 -34.87
N GLN A 294 8.22 -8.91 -34.88
CA GLN A 294 8.57 -8.10 -36.03
C GLN A 294 10.09 -8.11 -36.17
N SER A 295 10.57 -8.47 -37.36
CA SER A 295 12.00 -8.43 -37.70
C SER A 295 12.27 -7.24 -38.63
N LEU A 296 13.35 -6.53 -38.37
CA LEU A 296 13.80 -5.37 -39.14
C LEU A 296 15.25 -5.61 -39.55
N ALA A 297 15.51 -5.65 -40.85
CA ALA A 297 16.88 -5.54 -41.36
C ALA A 297 17.39 -4.11 -41.15
N SER A 298 18.70 -3.93 -40.96
CA SER A 298 19.28 -2.60 -40.76
C SER A 298 18.92 -1.60 -41.86
N THR A 299 18.84 -2.05 -43.13
CA THR A 299 18.37 -1.23 -44.27
C THR A 299 16.96 -0.64 -44.15
N ALA A 300 16.12 -1.16 -43.23
CA ALA A 300 14.78 -0.66 -42.97
C ALA A 300 14.74 0.32 -41.78
N ILE A 301 15.86 0.57 -41.12
CA ILE A 301 15.99 1.45 -39.96
C ILE A 301 16.71 2.74 -40.41
N PRO A 302 16.11 3.93 -40.22
CA PRO A 302 16.75 5.16 -40.67
C PRO A 302 17.95 5.59 -39.80
N ASP A 303 18.94 6.20 -40.45
CA ASP A 303 20.19 6.67 -39.84
C ASP A 303 20.07 8.03 -39.14
N THR A 304 19.10 8.87 -39.52
CA THR A 304 19.08 10.30 -39.18
C THR A 304 17.90 10.73 -38.32
N ALA A 305 16.90 9.86 -38.17
CA ALA A 305 15.71 10.14 -37.37
C ALA A 305 15.09 8.86 -36.85
N TYR A 306 14.44 8.96 -35.69
CA TYR A 306 13.62 7.89 -35.16
C TYR A 306 12.42 7.61 -36.09
N SER A 307 12.19 6.33 -36.32
CA SER A 307 11.01 5.82 -37.02
C SER A 307 10.17 4.95 -36.08
N GLN A 308 8.86 5.07 -36.20
CA GLN A 308 7.94 4.26 -35.43
C GLN A 308 7.79 2.89 -36.09
N VAL A 309 7.86 1.85 -35.26
CA VAL A 309 7.52 0.48 -35.63
C VAL A 309 6.38 0.02 -34.74
N GLN A 310 5.41 -0.65 -35.34
CA GLN A 310 4.25 -1.16 -34.64
C GLN A 310 3.83 -2.51 -35.21
N PHE A 311 3.52 -3.45 -34.32
CA PHE A 311 2.86 -4.70 -34.71
C PHE A 311 1.86 -5.14 -33.63
N THR A 312 0.90 -5.96 -34.05
CA THR A 312 -0.11 -6.55 -33.17
C THR A 312 0.15 -8.04 -33.04
N THR A 313 0.09 -8.55 -31.82
CA THR A 313 0.26 -9.96 -31.53
C THR A 313 -0.96 -10.77 -31.96
N PRO A 314 -0.83 -12.09 -32.14
CA PRO A 314 -1.98 -12.99 -32.16
C PRO A 314 -2.83 -12.84 -30.88
N VAL A 315 -4.08 -13.30 -30.94
CA VAL A 315 -4.95 -13.39 -29.76
C VAL A 315 -4.31 -14.37 -28.77
N THR A 316 -4.15 -13.94 -27.52
CA THR A 316 -3.58 -14.74 -26.45
C THR A 316 -4.53 -15.84 -25.98
N ASP A 317 -3.98 -16.96 -25.50
CA ASP A 317 -4.74 -17.99 -24.81
C ASP A 317 -5.40 -17.43 -23.52
N ALA A 318 -6.50 -18.04 -23.08
CA ALA A 318 -7.17 -17.70 -21.83
C ALA A 318 -6.25 -17.85 -20.59
N ASN A 319 -5.24 -18.73 -20.64
CA ASN A 319 -4.35 -19.06 -19.53
C ASN A 319 -3.08 -18.19 -19.44
N VAL A 320 -2.94 -17.17 -20.30
CA VAL A 320 -1.79 -16.27 -20.25
C VAL A 320 -1.71 -15.52 -18.92
N ALA A 321 -0.49 -15.43 -18.37
CA ALA A 321 -0.22 -14.79 -17.09
C ALA A 321 0.75 -13.60 -17.23
N SER A 322 1.68 -13.69 -18.18
CA SER A 322 2.75 -12.70 -18.34
C SER A 322 3.22 -12.60 -19.79
N ALA A 323 3.91 -11.50 -20.10
CA ALA A 323 4.47 -11.24 -21.41
C ALA A 323 5.91 -10.70 -21.29
N LEU A 324 6.83 -11.27 -22.05
CA LEU A 324 8.20 -10.78 -22.21
C LEU A 324 8.26 -9.90 -23.46
N VAL A 325 8.52 -8.61 -23.27
CA VAL A 325 8.90 -7.72 -24.38
C VAL A 325 10.40 -7.83 -24.56
N ARG A 326 10.87 -8.17 -25.75
CA ARG A 326 12.30 -8.37 -26.05
C ARG A 326 12.67 -7.72 -27.38
N PHE A 327 13.77 -6.99 -27.36
CA PHE A 327 14.50 -6.54 -28.53
C PHE A 327 15.81 -7.32 -28.61
N SER A 328 16.11 -7.91 -29.76
CA SER A 328 17.33 -8.68 -30.00
C SER A 328 18.06 -8.14 -31.22
N PHE A 329 19.26 -7.62 -30.98
CA PHE A 329 20.19 -7.17 -32.00
C PHE A 329 21.10 -8.34 -32.39
N THR A 330 21.08 -8.70 -33.68
CA THR A 330 21.90 -9.79 -34.23
C THR A 330 22.78 -9.23 -35.34
N PRO A 331 24.08 -8.98 -35.08
CA PRO A 331 24.99 -8.48 -36.10
C PRO A 331 25.47 -9.60 -37.02
N ALA A 332 25.67 -9.28 -38.29
CA ALA A 332 26.42 -10.09 -39.23
C ALA A 332 27.93 -9.79 -39.15
N ALA A 333 28.74 -10.64 -39.77
CA ALA A 333 30.19 -10.44 -39.81
C ALA A 333 30.55 -9.09 -40.44
N GLY A 334 31.36 -8.30 -39.74
CA GLY A 334 31.83 -6.99 -40.20
C GLY A 334 30.90 -5.81 -39.87
N ASN A 335 29.78 -6.04 -39.17
CA ASN A 335 28.91 -4.96 -38.71
C ASN A 335 29.65 -3.99 -37.78
N THR A 336 29.48 -2.69 -38.01
CA THR A 336 30.01 -1.62 -37.14
C THR A 336 28.93 -0.76 -36.52
N ASN A 337 27.70 -0.81 -37.04
CA ASN A 337 26.60 0.05 -36.62
C ASN A 337 25.79 -0.54 -35.46
N THR A 338 25.07 0.30 -34.75
CA THR A 338 24.25 -0.06 -33.58
C THR A 338 22.82 0.43 -33.78
N VAL A 339 21.92 0.08 -32.86
CA VAL A 339 20.51 0.49 -32.97
C VAL A 339 20.01 1.10 -31.67
N LYS A 340 19.30 2.22 -31.79
CA LYS A 340 18.64 2.92 -30.69
C LYS A 340 17.18 2.54 -30.59
N ILE A 341 16.67 2.45 -29.37
CA ILE A 341 15.30 2.14 -29.01
C ILE A 341 14.83 3.12 -27.95
N ASP A 342 13.64 3.67 -28.16
CA ASP A 342 12.98 4.61 -27.25
C ASP A 342 11.46 4.43 -27.35
N SER A 343 10.73 4.94 -26.36
CA SER A 343 9.28 5.16 -26.40
C SER A 343 8.52 3.86 -26.67
N VAL A 344 8.91 2.82 -25.96
CA VAL A 344 8.32 1.49 -26.02
C VAL A 344 6.98 1.49 -25.30
N MET A 345 5.95 1.04 -26.01
CA MET A 345 4.59 0.97 -25.53
C MET A 345 3.99 -0.40 -25.84
N LEU A 346 3.56 -1.11 -24.80
CA LEU A 346 2.78 -2.34 -24.92
C LEU A 346 1.36 -2.05 -24.44
N GLU A 347 0.37 -2.17 -25.34
CA GLU A 347 -1.03 -1.90 -25.03
C GLU A 347 -1.89 -3.14 -25.26
N CYS A 348 -2.92 -3.31 -24.42
CA CYS A 348 -3.96 -4.31 -24.66
C CYS A 348 -4.98 -3.73 -25.65
N VAL A 349 -5.22 -4.45 -26.74
CA VAL A 349 -6.18 -4.06 -27.78
C VAL A 349 -7.54 -4.65 -27.43
N PRO A 350 -8.58 -3.82 -27.22
CA PRO A 350 -9.94 -4.32 -27.06
C PRO A 350 -10.39 -4.97 -28.38
N LEU A 351 -10.95 -6.18 -28.26
CA LEU A 351 -11.60 -6.89 -29.37
C LEU A 351 -13.07 -6.47 -29.48
#